data_AF-A0A7W1PKG6-F1
#
_entry.id   AF-A0A7W1PKG6-F1
#
_cell.length_a   1.000
_cell.length_b   1.000
_cell.length_c   1.000
_cell.angle_alpha   90.00
_cell.angle_beta   90.00
_cell.angle_gamma   90.00
#
_symmetry.space_group_name_H-M   'P 1'
#
loop_
_entity.id
_entity.type
_entity.pdbx_description
1 polymer ?
#
loop_
_entity_poly.entity_id
_entity_poly.type
_entity_poly.pdbx_seq_one_letter_code
_entity_poly.pdbx_strand_id
1 'polypeptide(L)'
;MTTAGALLVAALTLSTGCGLLDTDQPNIVDPGDVETEAGAQARRIGAISDFAFAQDGDGTGSGDGHILLSGLMADEFVLSTTPPTEQEVDQRRVFENNSTLFDLFHNLHRARAATEAAASALREFGADPDFDPGIGEMLSLAGFTYVYFGESFCSGVPFSRLEGEEVVFGAPQTTDQMFQTAVGQFDAALAEPGTAGEESQEIAYLASVGKGRALLNRGLFAEAAAAVAAVPTDFQYVTEHADSPLRLQNAIYSYSVGFLWSVSDVEGGVGLPFRSAEDSRVPFVDEETSGLDGTTPQFTLTKYPEASASVVVADGIEARLIEAEALLQAPDLGGMTAVLNDLRDAGGLDPVDEPGTQAEGVDLLFSERAFWMFATGHRLGDMRRLIRQYGRTSDTVFPSGTYIKGGSYGGDVNLPIPQEEGNNPNAVGCLDRNA
;
A
#
# COMPACT_ATOMS: atom_id res chain seq x y z
N MET A 1 68.64 -35.52 55.11
CA MET A 1 69.52 -34.38 54.77
C MET A 1 69.24 -34.07 53.30
N THR A 2 68.34 -33.12 53.01
CA THR A 2 68.67 -31.72 52.62
C THR A 2 69.43 -31.70 51.28
N THR A 3 69.02 -31.06 50.18
CA THR A 3 68.15 -29.88 49.95
C THR A 3 68.00 -29.64 48.42
N ALA A 4 66.81 -29.14 47.99
CA ALA A 4 66.46 -28.15 46.93
C ALA A 4 67.42 -27.89 45.74
N GLY A 5 67.00 -27.84 44.46
CA GLY A 5 66.05 -26.92 43.79
C GLY A 5 66.79 -26.30 42.57
N ALA A 6 66.25 -25.94 41.39
CA ALA A 6 64.92 -25.62 40.94
C ALA A 6 64.75 -25.93 39.42
N LEU A 7 63.52 -26.30 39.03
CA LEU A 7 63.07 -26.43 37.65
C LEU A 7 62.90 -25.04 37.02
N LEU A 8 63.37 -24.88 35.77
CA LEU A 8 62.89 -23.85 34.85
C LEU A 8 61.72 -24.43 34.06
N VAL A 9 60.49 -24.20 34.52
CA VAL A 9 59.27 -24.46 33.73
C VAL A 9 58.92 -23.17 33.00
N ALA A 10 58.91 -23.23 31.68
CA ALA A 10 58.34 -22.20 30.83
C ALA A 10 56.83 -22.10 31.12
N ALA A 11 56.44 -21.05 31.83
CA ALA A 11 55.04 -20.66 31.93
C ALA A 11 54.67 -19.93 30.63
N LEU A 12 54.30 -20.70 29.60
CA LEU A 12 53.43 -20.17 28.56
C LEU A 12 52.05 -20.00 29.22
N THR A 13 51.77 -18.80 29.70
CA THR A 13 50.41 -18.39 30.06
C THR A 13 49.60 -18.38 28.77
N LEU A 14 48.89 -19.48 28.49
CA LEU A 14 47.66 -19.44 27.71
C LEU A 14 46.66 -18.62 28.53
N SER A 15 46.75 -17.28 28.43
CA SER A 15 45.61 -16.43 28.71
C SER A 15 44.54 -16.83 27.71
N THR A 16 43.51 -17.49 28.21
CA THR A 16 42.24 -17.73 27.54
C THR A 16 41.81 -16.46 26.82
N GLY A 17 41.91 -16.46 25.48
CA GLY A 17 41.42 -15.38 24.62
C GLY A 17 39.91 -15.36 24.53
N CYS A 18 39.20 -15.40 25.66
CA CYS A 18 37.80 -14.98 25.70
C CYS A 18 37.82 -13.45 25.77
N GLY A 19 37.29 -12.78 24.75
CA GLY A 19 37.27 -11.31 24.66
C GLY A 19 38.15 -10.67 23.60
N LEU A 20 39.07 -11.40 22.95
CA LEU A 20 39.95 -10.78 21.93
C LEU A 20 39.21 -10.46 20.61
N LEU A 21 38.10 -11.15 20.36
CA LEU A 21 37.21 -10.94 19.21
C LEU A 21 35.84 -10.38 19.63
N ASP A 22 35.63 -10.11 20.92
CA ASP A 22 34.40 -9.48 21.39
C ASP A 22 34.52 -7.99 21.09
N THR A 23 33.83 -7.56 20.03
CA THR A 23 33.66 -6.16 19.71
C THR A 23 32.30 -5.72 20.21
N ASP A 24 32.26 -4.87 21.25
CA ASP A 24 31.03 -4.10 21.53
C ASP A 24 30.72 -3.27 20.30
N GLN A 25 29.60 -3.57 19.65
CA GLN A 25 29.07 -2.76 18.56
C GLN A 25 28.04 -1.83 19.16
N PRO A 26 28.40 -0.61 19.61
CA PRO A 26 27.50 0.27 20.35
C PRO A 26 26.26 0.74 19.56
N ASN A 27 26.19 0.40 18.27
CA ASN A 27 25.08 0.71 17.37
C ASN A 27 24.22 -0.53 17.03
N ILE A 28 24.54 -1.71 17.58
CA ILE A 28 23.67 -2.88 17.51
C ILE A 28 22.89 -2.93 18.82
N VAL A 29 21.57 -2.95 18.69
CA VAL A 29 20.67 -3.18 19.81
C VAL A 29 20.46 -4.69 19.90
N ASP A 30 20.82 -5.30 21.03
CA ASP A 30 20.62 -6.74 21.19
C ASP A 30 19.11 -7.04 21.30
N PRO A 31 18.63 -8.20 20.80
CA PRO A 31 17.22 -8.53 20.84
C PRO A 31 16.59 -8.44 22.24
N GLY A 32 17.33 -8.79 23.30
CA GLY A 32 16.87 -8.69 24.68
C GLY A 32 16.75 -7.25 25.21
N ASP A 33 17.44 -6.28 24.61
CA ASP A 33 17.37 -4.87 25.02
C ASP A 33 16.06 -4.20 24.62
N VAL A 34 15.33 -4.80 23.67
CA VAL A 34 14.03 -4.32 23.16
C VAL A 34 12.84 -5.15 23.65
N GLU A 35 13.06 -6.13 24.53
CA GLU A 35 12.01 -6.87 25.25
C GLU A 35 11.48 -6.06 26.45
N THR A 36 11.11 -4.81 26.19
CA THR A 36 10.63 -3.85 27.19
C THR A 36 9.45 -3.06 26.62
N GLU A 37 8.68 -2.40 27.49
CA GLU A 37 7.59 -1.50 27.07
C GLU A 37 8.08 -0.44 26.07
N ALA A 38 9.23 0.19 26.34
CA ALA A 38 9.83 1.17 25.44
C ALA A 38 10.27 0.54 24.12
N GLY A 39 10.77 -0.70 24.14
CA GLY A 39 11.13 -1.46 22.95
C GLY A 39 9.90 -1.80 22.09
N ALA A 40 8.79 -2.20 22.69
CA ALA A 40 7.53 -2.45 21.99
C ALA A 40 6.99 -1.19 21.31
N GLN A 41 7.01 -0.05 22.00
CA GLN A 41 6.61 1.23 21.41
C GLN A 41 7.56 1.69 20.29
N ALA A 42 8.88 1.45 20.44
CA ALA A 42 9.83 1.73 19.36
C ALA A 42 9.57 0.86 18.12
N ARG A 43 9.21 -0.42 18.30
CA ARG A 43 8.80 -1.31 17.20
C ARG A 43 7.52 -0.82 16.53
N ARG A 44 6.53 -0.34 17.28
CA ARG A 44 5.31 0.28 16.72
C ARG A 44 5.65 1.46 15.81
N ILE A 45 6.45 2.41 16.30
CA ILE A 45 6.84 3.60 15.52
C ILE A 45 7.62 3.20 14.26
N GLY A 46 8.56 2.25 14.39
CA GLY A 46 9.30 1.71 13.24
C GLY A 46 8.39 1.06 12.20
N ALA A 47 7.41 0.26 12.65
CA ALA A 47 6.44 -0.39 11.78
C ALA A 47 5.55 0.61 11.03
N ILE A 48 5.09 1.68 11.69
CA ILE A 48 4.36 2.78 11.03
C ILE A 48 5.23 3.44 9.95
N SER A 49 6.51 3.69 10.25
CA SER A 49 7.44 4.29 9.28
C SER A 49 7.73 3.37 8.08
N ASP A 50 7.84 2.06 8.31
CA ASP A 50 7.99 1.07 7.23
C ASP A 50 6.73 0.96 6.37
N PHE A 51 5.55 1.01 7.00
CA PHE A 51 4.27 1.01 6.31
C PHE A 51 4.10 2.27 5.44
N ALA A 52 4.31 3.47 6.01
CA ALA A 52 4.24 4.72 5.27
C ALA A 52 5.21 4.73 4.08
N PHE A 53 6.43 4.23 4.27
CA PHE A 53 7.39 4.13 3.16
C PHE A 53 6.93 3.16 2.06
N ALA A 54 6.38 2.00 2.42
CA ALA A 54 5.91 1.02 1.43
C ALA A 54 4.68 1.53 0.67
N GLN A 55 3.80 2.28 1.34
CA GLN A 55 2.60 2.87 0.74
C GLN A 55 2.93 4.08 -0.14
N ASP A 56 3.61 5.07 0.44
CA ASP A 56 3.75 6.40 -0.14
C ASP A 56 5.04 6.55 -0.92
N GLY A 57 6.13 5.92 -0.46
CA GLY A 57 7.49 6.10 -0.97
C GLY A 57 8.30 7.10 -0.15
N ASP A 58 9.32 7.70 -0.76
CA ASP A 58 10.01 8.87 -0.19
C ASP A 58 10.41 9.95 -1.21
N GLY A 59 10.95 11.06 -0.70
CA GLY A 59 11.40 12.19 -1.52
C GLY A 59 12.77 12.03 -2.16
N THR A 60 13.41 10.84 -2.18
CA THR A 60 14.73 10.70 -2.83
C THR A 60 14.64 10.60 -4.34
N GLY A 61 13.44 10.41 -4.91
CA GLY A 61 13.23 10.20 -6.34
C GLY A 61 13.68 8.80 -6.81
N SER A 62 13.77 7.84 -5.87
CA SER A 62 14.12 6.45 -6.14
C SER A 62 13.43 5.44 -5.20
N GLY A 63 12.66 5.92 -4.22
CA GLY A 63 11.89 5.10 -3.31
C GLY A 63 10.42 5.08 -3.72
N ASP A 64 10.08 4.35 -4.77
CA ASP A 64 8.70 4.30 -5.27
C ASP A 64 7.76 3.57 -4.29
N GLY A 65 6.70 4.25 -3.89
CA GLY A 65 5.63 3.67 -3.07
C GLY A 65 4.61 2.87 -3.89
N HIS A 66 3.76 2.13 -3.18
CA HIS A 66 2.61 1.43 -3.77
C HIS A 66 1.65 2.38 -4.50
N ILE A 67 1.32 3.53 -3.91
CA ILE A 67 0.40 4.53 -4.50
C ILE A 67 0.91 4.94 -5.87
N LEU A 68 2.20 5.26 -5.90
CA LEU A 68 2.90 5.65 -7.09
C LEU A 68 2.80 4.51 -8.14
N LEU A 69 3.44 3.36 -7.91
CA LEU A 69 3.55 2.34 -8.96
C LEU A 69 2.21 1.74 -9.38
N SER A 70 1.24 1.66 -8.48
CA SER A 70 -0.11 1.22 -8.83
C SER A 70 -0.86 2.25 -9.68
N GLY A 71 -0.69 3.54 -9.42
CA GLY A 71 -1.26 4.62 -10.24
C GLY A 71 -0.64 4.70 -11.64
N LEU A 72 0.66 4.40 -11.76
CA LEU A 72 1.37 4.33 -13.04
C LEU A 72 0.99 3.08 -13.86
N MET A 73 0.78 1.94 -13.20
CA MET A 73 0.26 0.72 -13.84
C MET A 73 -1.20 0.87 -14.30
N ALA A 74 -1.93 1.79 -13.66
CA ALA A 74 -3.31 2.13 -13.94
C ALA A 74 -3.38 3.19 -15.06
N ASP A 75 -4.00 4.34 -14.78
CA ASP A 75 -4.18 5.47 -15.68
C ASP A 75 -4.16 6.81 -14.92
N GLU A 76 -3.62 6.84 -13.69
CA GLU A 76 -3.58 8.05 -12.86
C GLU A 76 -2.38 8.94 -13.25
N PHE A 77 -1.23 8.30 -13.43
CA PHE A 77 0.03 8.96 -13.77
C PHE A 77 0.58 8.41 -15.08
N VAL A 78 1.29 9.26 -15.81
CA VAL A 78 2.16 8.86 -16.91
C VAL A 78 3.60 9.16 -16.51
N LEU A 79 4.52 8.27 -16.87
CA LEU A 79 5.93 8.47 -16.59
C LEU A 79 6.45 9.64 -17.42
N SER A 80 7.09 10.65 -16.82
CA SER A 80 7.70 11.77 -17.56
C SER A 80 9.24 11.75 -17.52
N THR A 81 9.84 10.62 -17.13
CA THR A 81 11.28 10.33 -17.12
C THR A 81 11.69 9.20 -18.09
N THR A 82 12.91 8.65 -17.93
CA THR A 82 13.50 7.60 -18.78
C THR A 82 13.97 6.28 -18.09
N PRO A 83 13.88 6.05 -16.76
CA PRO A 83 14.18 4.75 -16.17
C PRO A 83 13.36 3.62 -16.81
N PRO A 84 14.01 2.56 -17.31
CA PRO A 84 13.31 1.50 -18.04
C PRO A 84 12.38 0.68 -17.13
N THR A 85 12.73 0.50 -15.85
CA THR A 85 11.92 -0.29 -14.92
C THR A 85 10.58 0.36 -14.59
N GLU A 86 10.54 1.68 -14.43
CA GLU A 86 9.28 2.44 -14.30
C GLU A 86 8.51 2.46 -15.62
N GLN A 87 9.21 2.59 -16.75
CA GLN A 87 8.58 2.57 -18.07
C GLN A 87 7.89 1.23 -18.36
N GLU A 88 8.44 0.12 -17.90
CA GLU A 88 7.81 -1.20 -18.00
C GLU A 88 6.46 -1.25 -17.26
N VAL A 89 6.35 -0.56 -16.12
CA VAL A 89 5.10 -0.44 -15.34
C VAL A 89 4.09 0.42 -16.10
N ASP A 90 4.49 1.62 -16.52
CA ASP A 90 3.67 2.56 -17.31
C ASP A 90 3.19 1.93 -18.64
N GLN A 91 4.07 1.17 -19.30
CA GLN A 91 3.73 0.45 -20.53
C GLN A 91 2.94 -0.85 -20.27
N ARG A 92 2.70 -1.24 -19.01
CA ARG A 92 1.99 -2.48 -18.62
C ARG A 92 2.63 -3.75 -19.19
N ARG A 93 3.97 -3.81 -19.13
CA ARG A 93 4.80 -4.88 -19.68
C ARG A 93 5.97 -5.16 -18.76
N VAL A 94 5.64 -5.60 -17.55
CA VAL A 94 6.57 -5.70 -16.43
C VAL A 94 7.26 -7.05 -16.43
N PHE A 95 8.58 -7.05 -16.40
CA PHE A 95 9.36 -8.28 -16.29
C PHE A 95 9.62 -8.65 -14.82
N GLU A 96 9.78 -9.95 -14.54
CA GLU A 96 10.02 -10.44 -13.17
C GLU A 96 11.37 -9.97 -12.58
N ASN A 97 12.33 -9.58 -13.42
CA ASN A 97 13.64 -9.06 -13.00
C ASN A 97 13.67 -7.52 -12.88
N ASN A 98 12.51 -6.87 -12.81
CA ASN A 98 12.37 -5.44 -12.64
C ASN A 98 12.75 -5.02 -11.21
N SER A 99 13.81 -4.22 -11.06
CA SER A 99 14.34 -3.86 -9.73
C SER A 99 13.43 -2.91 -8.96
N THR A 100 12.76 -1.97 -9.63
CA THR A 100 11.78 -1.07 -9.00
C THR A 100 10.64 -1.88 -8.37
N LEU A 101 10.17 -2.91 -9.09
CA LEU A 101 9.16 -3.82 -8.57
C LEU A 101 9.65 -4.65 -7.39
N PHE A 102 10.88 -5.17 -7.46
CA PHE A 102 11.50 -5.90 -6.36
C PHE A 102 11.55 -5.05 -5.08
N ASP A 103 11.98 -3.78 -5.19
CA ASP A 103 12.06 -2.88 -4.05
C ASP A 103 10.67 -2.65 -3.42
N LEU A 104 9.64 -2.37 -4.22
CA LEU A 104 8.26 -2.24 -3.73
C LEU A 104 7.80 -3.52 -3.02
N PHE A 105 7.95 -4.68 -3.66
CA PHE A 105 7.51 -5.96 -3.12
C PHE A 105 8.21 -6.27 -1.78
N HIS A 106 9.51 -6.02 -1.69
CA HIS A 106 10.30 -6.18 -0.48
C HIS A 106 9.84 -5.22 0.62
N ASN A 107 9.63 -3.93 0.30
CA ASN A 107 9.18 -2.93 1.26
C ASN A 107 7.78 -3.24 1.81
N LEU A 108 6.86 -3.74 0.98
CA LEU A 108 5.54 -4.20 1.42
C LEU A 108 5.64 -5.39 2.39
N HIS A 109 6.50 -6.37 2.10
CA HIS A 109 6.73 -7.47 3.05
C HIS A 109 7.42 -7.02 4.33
N ARG A 110 8.32 -6.03 4.26
CA ARG A 110 8.95 -5.42 5.45
C ARG A 110 7.89 -4.74 6.32
N ALA A 111 7.03 -3.91 5.74
CA ALA A 111 5.91 -3.27 6.43
C ALA A 111 4.98 -4.29 7.09
N ARG A 112 4.59 -5.35 6.36
CA ARG A 112 3.77 -6.45 6.88
C ARG A 112 4.43 -7.14 8.07
N ALA A 113 5.69 -7.55 7.93
CA ALA A 113 6.41 -8.24 9.00
C ALA A 113 6.63 -7.34 10.22
N ALA A 114 6.95 -6.06 10.01
CA ALA A 114 7.16 -5.08 11.08
C ALA A 114 5.87 -4.82 11.87
N THR A 115 4.74 -4.64 11.19
CA THR A 115 3.43 -4.43 11.82
C THR A 115 2.95 -5.67 12.60
N GLU A 116 3.06 -6.88 12.02
CA GLU A 116 2.76 -8.13 12.73
C GLU A 116 3.65 -8.33 13.98
N ALA A 117 4.94 -8.03 13.86
CA ALA A 117 5.89 -8.13 14.97
C ALA A 117 5.66 -7.05 16.04
N ALA A 118 5.28 -5.83 15.64
CA ALA A 118 4.96 -4.75 16.56
C ALA A 118 3.68 -5.06 17.36
N ALA A 119 2.61 -5.54 16.72
CA ALA A 119 1.40 -6.00 17.41
C ALA A 119 1.73 -7.07 18.47
N SER A 120 2.58 -8.04 18.11
CA SER A 120 3.03 -9.09 19.02
C SER A 120 3.85 -8.54 20.20
N ALA A 121 4.77 -7.60 19.92
CA ALA A 121 5.60 -6.99 20.96
C ALA A 121 4.80 -6.10 21.92
N LEU A 122 3.82 -5.34 21.41
CA LEU A 122 2.91 -4.55 22.24
C LEU A 122 2.07 -5.46 23.15
N ARG A 123 1.63 -6.62 22.64
CA ARG A 123 0.92 -7.63 23.44
C ARG A 123 1.78 -8.20 24.56
N GLU A 124 3.03 -8.52 24.27
CA GLU A 124 3.92 -9.24 25.18
C GLU A 124 4.59 -8.32 26.22
N PHE A 125 5.02 -7.14 25.79
CA PHE A 125 5.86 -6.24 26.60
C PHE A 125 5.22 -4.88 26.91
N GLY A 126 4.02 -4.58 26.38
CA GLY A 126 3.30 -3.35 26.68
C GLY A 126 2.88 -3.27 28.16
N ALA A 127 2.79 -2.06 28.71
CA ALA A 127 2.41 -1.86 30.11
C ALA A 127 0.96 -2.26 30.40
N ASP A 128 0.04 -1.96 29.49
CA ASP A 128 -1.38 -2.33 29.61
C ASP A 128 -1.98 -2.71 28.24
N PRO A 129 -1.64 -3.91 27.71
CA PRO A 129 -1.98 -4.31 26.35
C PRO A 129 -3.47 -4.36 26.04
N ASP A 130 -4.33 -4.55 27.05
CA ASP A 130 -5.78 -4.58 26.85
C ASP A 130 -6.38 -3.16 26.69
N PHE A 131 -5.61 -2.10 26.97
CA PHE A 131 -6.01 -0.72 26.76
C PHE A 131 -5.15 0.00 25.71
N ASP A 132 -4.21 -0.71 25.07
CA ASP A 132 -3.33 -0.15 24.05
C ASP A 132 -3.99 -0.26 22.66
N PRO A 133 -4.42 0.86 22.03
CA PRO A 133 -4.99 0.82 20.69
C PRO A 133 -3.95 0.52 19.61
N GLY A 134 -2.67 0.62 19.93
CA GLY A 134 -1.57 0.34 19.01
C GLY A 134 -1.56 -1.10 18.52
N ILE A 135 -2.11 -2.05 19.27
CA ILE A 135 -2.21 -3.44 18.79
C ILE A 135 -3.18 -3.53 17.63
N GLY A 136 -4.40 -2.99 17.78
CA GLY A 136 -5.38 -2.99 16.70
C GLY A 136 -4.95 -2.13 15.52
N GLU A 137 -4.23 -1.03 15.75
CA GLU A 137 -3.64 -0.23 14.67
C GLU A 137 -2.62 -1.04 13.86
N MET A 138 -1.68 -1.72 14.53
CA MET A 138 -0.67 -2.51 13.84
C MET A 138 -1.28 -3.70 13.08
N LEU A 139 -2.29 -4.35 13.65
CA LEU A 139 -3.06 -5.39 12.95
C LEU A 139 -3.79 -4.82 11.72
N SER A 140 -4.35 -3.62 11.83
CA SER A 140 -5.02 -2.94 10.71
C SER A 140 -4.03 -2.61 9.58
N LEU A 141 -2.88 -2.01 9.90
CA LEU A 141 -1.84 -1.72 8.91
C LEU A 141 -1.30 -3.00 8.26
N ALA A 142 -1.10 -4.07 9.03
CA ALA A 142 -0.77 -5.38 8.47
C ALA A 142 -1.84 -5.84 7.48
N GLY A 143 -3.13 -5.72 7.83
CA GLY A 143 -4.27 -5.99 6.94
C GLY A 143 -4.21 -5.23 5.61
N PHE A 144 -3.89 -3.93 5.64
CA PHE A 144 -3.73 -3.13 4.42
C PHE A 144 -2.60 -3.63 3.53
N THR A 145 -1.48 -4.12 4.07
CA THR A 145 -0.42 -4.70 3.21
C THR A 145 -0.93 -5.91 2.42
N TYR A 146 -1.77 -6.77 3.00
CA TYR A 146 -2.40 -7.89 2.29
C TYR A 146 -3.40 -7.41 1.23
N VAL A 147 -4.13 -6.33 1.49
CA VAL A 147 -4.99 -5.68 0.48
C VAL A 147 -4.16 -5.19 -0.69
N TYR A 148 -3.03 -4.51 -0.45
CA TYR A 148 -2.15 -4.00 -1.50
C TYR A 148 -1.54 -5.12 -2.35
N PHE A 149 -1.14 -6.24 -1.74
CA PHE A 149 -0.73 -7.42 -2.50
C PHE A 149 -1.87 -7.97 -3.36
N GLY A 150 -3.07 -8.13 -2.79
CA GLY A 150 -4.24 -8.63 -3.52
C GLY A 150 -4.69 -7.73 -4.67
N GLU A 151 -4.55 -6.42 -4.53
CA GLU A 151 -4.96 -5.43 -5.53
C GLU A 151 -3.90 -5.15 -6.58
N SER A 152 -2.62 -5.20 -6.26
CA SER A 152 -1.57 -4.82 -7.21
C SER A 152 -0.84 -6.00 -7.83
N PHE A 153 -0.63 -7.09 -7.10
CA PHE A 153 0.17 -8.22 -7.58
C PHE A 153 -0.68 -9.34 -8.16
N CYS A 154 -0.04 -10.18 -8.98
CA CYS A 154 -0.63 -11.40 -9.50
C CYS A 154 -0.98 -12.39 -8.36
N SER A 155 -1.86 -13.33 -8.63
CA SER A 155 -2.14 -14.44 -7.71
C SER A 155 -0.86 -15.25 -7.50
N GLY A 156 -0.54 -15.66 -6.27
CA GLY A 156 0.61 -16.52 -5.96
C GLY A 156 1.63 -15.95 -4.98
N VAL A 157 1.40 -14.76 -4.42
CA VAL A 157 2.34 -14.12 -3.47
C VAL A 157 2.57 -15.04 -2.26
N PRO A 158 3.83 -15.41 -1.95
CA PRO A 158 4.15 -16.15 -0.74
C PRO A 158 4.37 -15.20 0.45
N PHE A 159 3.93 -15.61 1.63
CA PHE A 159 4.12 -14.83 2.87
C PHE A 159 5.01 -15.60 3.83
N SER A 160 6.33 -15.46 3.65
CA SER A 160 7.34 -16.06 4.53
C SER A 160 7.46 -15.27 5.83
N ARG A 161 7.89 -15.94 6.90
CA ARG A 161 8.07 -15.34 8.23
C ARG A 161 9.28 -15.92 8.94
N LEU A 162 9.75 -15.22 9.96
CA LEU A 162 10.77 -15.71 10.88
C LEU A 162 10.10 -16.34 12.10
N GLU A 163 10.54 -17.54 12.48
CA GLU A 163 10.27 -18.15 13.78
C GLU A 163 11.59 -18.32 14.52
N GLY A 164 11.90 -17.39 15.41
CA GLY A 164 13.25 -17.27 15.97
C GLY A 164 14.27 -16.98 14.86
N GLU A 165 15.27 -17.85 14.70
CA GLU A 165 16.29 -17.75 13.64
C GLU A 165 15.92 -18.54 12.37
N GLU A 166 14.81 -19.28 12.37
CA GLU A 166 14.40 -20.11 11.24
C GLU A 166 13.46 -19.33 10.30
N VAL A 167 13.74 -19.41 8.99
CA VAL A 167 12.84 -18.89 7.95
C VAL A 167 11.77 -19.95 7.67
N VAL A 168 10.53 -19.62 8.03
CA VAL A 168 9.36 -20.40 7.62
C VAL A 168 8.87 -19.87 6.28
N PHE A 169 9.16 -20.63 5.23
CA PHE A 169 8.78 -20.29 3.86
C PHE A 169 7.27 -20.37 3.64
N GLY A 170 6.68 -19.25 3.21
CA GLY A 170 5.26 -19.17 2.90
C GLY A 170 4.89 -19.96 1.65
N ALA A 171 3.71 -20.56 1.64
CA ALA A 171 3.11 -21.11 0.43
C ALA A 171 2.49 -19.98 -0.41
N PRO A 172 2.46 -20.11 -1.76
CA PRO A 172 1.82 -19.13 -2.63
C PRO A 172 0.32 -19.03 -2.31
N GLN A 173 -0.18 -17.82 -2.11
CA GLN A 173 -1.60 -17.55 -1.84
C GLN A 173 -2.33 -17.05 -3.08
N THR A 174 -3.57 -17.50 -3.29
CA THR A 174 -4.45 -16.92 -4.31
C THR A 174 -4.87 -15.50 -3.93
N THR A 175 -5.35 -14.72 -4.92
CA THR A 175 -5.88 -13.38 -4.67
C THR A 175 -6.99 -13.37 -3.62
N ASP A 176 -7.93 -14.32 -3.66
CA ASP A 176 -8.99 -14.42 -2.64
C ASP A 176 -8.42 -14.78 -1.25
N GLN A 177 -7.40 -15.65 -1.17
CA GLN A 177 -6.74 -16.00 0.09
C GLN A 177 -6.03 -14.80 0.72
N MET A 178 -5.41 -13.93 -0.10
CA MET A 178 -4.79 -12.70 0.38
C MET A 178 -5.84 -11.76 0.99
N PHE A 179 -6.97 -11.54 0.30
CA PHE A 179 -8.06 -10.73 0.84
C PHE A 179 -8.73 -11.38 2.07
N GLN A 180 -8.84 -12.70 2.10
CA GLN A 180 -9.34 -13.41 3.29
C GLN A 180 -8.40 -13.23 4.48
N THR A 181 -7.08 -13.25 4.26
CA THR A 181 -6.08 -12.97 5.29
C THR A 181 -6.19 -11.53 5.78
N ALA A 182 -6.37 -10.56 4.87
CA ALA A 182 -6.63 -9.16 5.22
C ALA A 182 -7.87 -9.02 6.12
N VAL A 183 -9.01 -9.62 5.73
CA VAL A 183 -10.23 -9.62 6.57
C VAL A 183 -9.96 -10.21 7.95
N GLY A 184 -9.18 -11.28 8.04
CA GLY A 184 -8.80 -11.87 9.33
C GLY A 184 -7.99 -10.92 10.22
N GLN A 185 -7.08 -10.14 9.64
CA GLN A 185 -6.31 -9.13 10.38
C GLN A 185 -7.20 -7.99 10.89
N PHE A 186 -8.12 -7.50 10.06
CA PHE A 186 -9.07 -6.46 10.48
C PHE A 186 -10.08 -6.97 11.51
N ASP A 187 -10.53 -8.23 11.40
CA ASP A 187 -11.38 -8.87 12.41
C ASP A 187 -10.63 -8.99 13.75
N ALA A 188 -9.35 -9.35 13.71
CA ALA A 188 -8.52 -9.39 14.91
C ALA A 188 -8.37 -7.98 15.53
N ALA A 189 -8.08 -6.96 14.71
CA ALA A 189 -7.98 -5.57 15.15
C ALA A 189 -9.27 -5.07 15.82
N LEU A 190 -10.43 -5.34 15.21
CA LEU A 190 -11.75 -4.95 15.76
C LEU A 190 -12.12 -5.72 17.03
N ALA A 191 -11.55 -6.91 17.23
CA ALA A 191 -11.73 -7.69 18.44
C ALA A 191 -10.81 -7.24 19.58
N GLU A 192 -9.85 -6.34 19.32
CA GLU A 192 -8.91 -5.91 20.35
C GLU A 192 -9.57 -5.03 21.41
N PRO A 193 -9.41 -5.33 22.72
CA PRO A 193 -10.04 -4.55 23.78
C PRO A 193 -9.66 -3.06 23.75
N GLY A 194 -8.39 -2.75 23.42
CA GLY A 194 -7.89 -1.38 23.29
C GLY A 194 -8.47 -0.62 22.09
N THR A 195 -8.99 -1.33 21.08
CA THR A 195 -9.64 -0.74 19.90
C THR A 195 -11.15 -0.57 20.09
N ALA A 196 -11.78 -1.40 20.92
CA ALA A 196 -13.21 -1.32 21.21
C ALA A 196 -13.61 -0.15 22.14
N GLY A 197 -12.65 0.56 22.72
CA GLY A 197 -12.88 1.71 23.60
C GLY A 197 -13.29 2.98 22.83
N GLU A 198 -14.12 3.82 23.45
CA GLU A 198 -14.59 5.09 22.86
C GLU A 198 -13.45 6.06 22.52
N GLU A 199 -12.33 6.00 23.25
CA GLU A 199 -11.15 6.86 23.06
C GLU A 199 -10.28 6.47 21.85
N SER A 200 -10.55 5.33 21.20
CA SER A 200 -9.74 4.80 20.09
C SER A 200 -10.58 4.43 18.88
N GLN A 201 -11.72 5.11 18.73
CA GLN A 201 -12.68 4.82 17.69
C GLN A 201 -12.14 5.01 16.27
N GLU A 202 -11.16 5.90 16.09
CA GLU A 202 -10.42 6.09 14.83
C GLU A 202 -9.73 4.80 14.36
N ILE A 203 -9.18 4.01 15.28
CA ILE A 203 -8.55 2.72 14.94
C ILE A 203 -9.60 1.68 14.57
N ALA A 204 -10.77 1.69 15.23
CA ALA A 204 -11.88 0.84 14.83
C ALA A 204 -12.40 1.22 13.43
N TYR A 205 -12.44 2.51 13.10
CA TYR A 205 -12.81 2.99 11.76
C TYR A 205 -11.77 2.62 10.70
N LEU A 206 -10.47 2.75 11.00
CA LEU A 206 -9.38 2.28 10.13
C LEU A 206 -9.56 0.80 9.78
N ALA A 207 -9.76 -0.05 10.79
CA ALA A 207 -9.98 -1.48 10.60
C ALA A 207 -11.27 -1.77 9.81
N SER A 208 -12.34 -1.01 10.07
CA SER A 208 -13.63 -1.15 9.40
C SER A 208 -13.55 -0.81 7.91
N VAL A 209 -12.88 0.29 7.55
CA VAL A 209 -12.68 0.68 6.14
C VAL A 209 -11.83 -0.36 5.41
N GLY A 210 -10.70 -0.77 6.00
CA GLY A 210 -9.84 -1.80 5.42
C GLY A 210 -10.56 -3.15 5.23
N LYS A 211 -11.37 -3.55 6.22
CA LYS A 211 -12.24 -4.73 6.11
C LYS A 211 -13.26 -4.59 4.98
N GLY A 212 -13.91 -3.44 4.88
CA GLY A 212 -14.84 -3.11 3.80
C GLY A 212 -14.19 -3.25 2.42
N ARG A 213 -13.00 -2.64 2.23
CA ARG A 213 -12.21 -2.73 0.99
C ARG A 213 -11.82 -4.17 0.64
N ALA A 214 -11.39 -4.96 1.63
CA ALA A 214 -11.04 -6.36 1.42
C ALA A 214 -12.27 -7.21 1.04
N LEU A 215 -13.40 -7.04 1.74
CA LEU A 215 -14.66 -7.73 1.44
C LEU A 215 -15.20 -7.36 0.06
N LEU A 216 -15.09 -6.08 -0.32
CA LEU A 216 -15.49 -5.57 -1.63
C LEU A 216 -14.71 -6.27 -2.75
N ASN A 217 -13.39 -6.41 -2.59
CA ASN A 217 -12.54 -7.13 -3.55
C ASN A 217 -12.86 -8.63 -3.67
N ARG A 218 -13.48 -9.22 -2.64
CA ARG A 218 -14.00 -10.60 -2.64
C ARG A 218 -15.43 -10.73 -3.20
N GLY A 219 -16.07 -9.62 -3.56
CA GLY A 219 -17.45 -9.59 -4.06
C GLY A 219 -18.51 -9.75 -2.96
N LEU A 220 -18.13 -9.55 -1.69
CA LEU A 220 -19.01 -9.64 -0.52
C LEU A 220 -19.57 -8.25 -0.21
N PHE A 221 -20.39 -7.73 -1.12
CA PHE A 221 -20.81 -6.33 -1.13
C PHE A 221 -21.68 -5.93 0.08
N ALA A 222 -22.62 -6.80 0.47
CA ALA A 222 -23.49 -6.53 1.61
C ALA A 222 -22.70 -6.51 2.92
N GLU A 223 -21.76 -7.44 3.08
CA GLU A 223 -20.84 -7.51 4.21
C GLU A 223 -19.88 -6.32 4.23
N ALA A 224 -19.41 -5.88 3.06
CA ALA A 224 -18.56 -4.71 2.93
C ALA A 224 -19.27 -3.44 3.41
N ALA A 225 -20.50 -3.19 2.94
CA ALA A 225 -21.32 -2.06 3.39
C ALA A 225 -21.62 -2.14 4.90
N ALA A 226 -21.92 -3.33 5.41
CA ALA A 226 -22.15 -3.50 6.85
C ALA A 226 -20.90 -3.21 7.70
N ALA A 227 -19.69 -3.53 7.20
CA ALA A 227 -18.44 -3.26 7.91
C ALA A 227 -18.19 -1.76 8.08
N VAL A 228 -18.55 -0.93 7.10
CA VAL A 228 -18.24 0.51 7.09
C VAL A 228 -19.39 1.41 7.57
N ALA A 229 -20.56 0.85 7.86
CA ALA A 229 -21.77 1.61 8.19
C ALA A 229 -21.62 2.57 9.39
N ALA A 230 -20.72 2.26 10.33
CA ALA A 230 -20.46 3.09 11.51
C ALA A 230 -19.40 4.19 11.27
N VAL A 231 -18.69 4.15 10.13
CA VAL A 231 -17.60 5.09 9.83
C VAL A 231 -18.19 6.46 9.47
N PRO A 232 -17.83 7.55 10.18
CA PRO A 232 -18.22 8.91 9.82
C PRO A 232 -17.66 9.32 8.46
N THR A 233 -18.39 10.14 7.70
CA THR A 233 -17.93 10.57 6.36
C THR A 233 -16.67 11.45 6.42
N ASP A 234 -16.45 12.16 7.53
CA ASP A 234 -15.27 13.01 7.78
C ASP A 234 -14.11 12.29 8.46
N PHE A 235 -14.23 10.98 8.71
CA PHE A 235 -13.13 10.17 9.25
C PHE A 235 -11.95 10.13 8.28
N GLN A 236 -10.74 10.18 8.83
CA GLN A 236 -9.50 10.02 8.07
C GLN A 236 -8.42 9.39 8.94
N TYR A 237 -7.70 8.40 8.39
CA TYR A 237 -6.42 7.93 8.92
C TYR A 237 -5.34 8.19 7.88
N VAL A 238 -4.24 8.80 8.32
CA VAL A 238 -3.18 9.28 7.43
C VAL A 238 -1.81 8.81 7.87
N THR A 239 -0.89 8.71 6.91
CA THR A 239 0.55 8.67 7.15
C THR A 239 1.09 10.10 7.23
N GLU A 240 1.98 10.34 8.19
CA GLU A 240 2.57 11.66 8.43
C GLU A 240 3.93 11.80 7.73
N HIS A 241 4.19 13.00 7.20
CA HIS A 241 5.41 13.32 6.46
C HIS A 241 6.10 14.57 7.02
N ALA A 242 7.36 14.78 6.63
CA ALA A 242 8.16 15.92 7.05
C ALA A 242 8.99 16.48 5.90
N ASP A 243 9.31 17.78 5.92
CA ASP A 243 10.12 18.42 4.89
C ASP A 243 11.57 17.89 4.84
N SER A 244 12.07 17.27 5.91
CA SER A 244 13.43 16.76 6.01
C SER A 244 13.57 15.67 7.08
N PRO A 245 14.43 14.65 6.87
CA PRO A 245 15.20 14.37 5.65
C PRO A 245 14.31 13.88 4.49
N LEU A 246 14.86 13.79 3.27
CA LEU A 246 14.14 13.31 2.06
C LEU A 246 13.38 12.01 2.30
N ARG A 247 13.93 11.12 3.14
CA ARG A 247 13.32 9.83 3.51
C ARG A 247 11.95 9.93 4.21
N LEU A 248 11.60 11.10 4.74
CA LEU A 248 10.32 11.37 5.40
C LEU A 248 9.38 12.23 4.55
N GLN A 249 9.82 12.72 3.39
CA GLN A 249 8.97 13.50 2.51
C GLN A 249 7.92 12.62 1.84
N ASN A 250 6.75 13.21 1.59
CA ASN A 250 5.70 12.65 0.75
C ASN A 250 6.24 12.50 -0.68
N ALA A 251 6.35 11.26 -1.15
CA ALA A 251 6.88 10.97 -2.48
C ALA A 251 5.97 11.48 -3.59
N ILE A 252 4.64 11.46 -3.41
CA ILE A 252 3.70 11.93 -4.43
C ILE A 252 3.92 13.42 -4.73
N TYR A 253 4.15 14.22 -3.69
CA TYR A 253 4.61 15.60 -3.86
C TYR A 253 5.95 15.63 -4.61
N SER A 254 6.98 14.99 -4.06
CA SER A 254 8.36 15.10 -4.57
C SER A 254 8.52 14.62 -6.01
N TYR A 255 7.76 13.60 -6.42
CA TYR A 255 7.76 13.06 -7.78
C TYR A 255 7.01 13.97 -8.76
N SER A 256 5.89 14.55 -8.32
CA SER A 256 5.13 15.50 -9.14
C SER A 256 5.95 16.78 -9.38
N VAL A 257 6.44 17.42 -8.31
CA VAL A 257 7.23 18.66 -8.43
C VAL A 257 8.62 18.44 -9.02
N GLY A 258 9.17 17.22 -8.88
CA GLY A 258 10.44 16.82 -9.47
C GLY A 258 10.36 16.54 -10.97
N PHE A 259 9.14 16.58 -11.55
CA PHE A 259 8.84 16.21 -12.93
C PHE A 259 9.23 14.77 -13.23
N LEU A 260 9.16 13.91 -12.22
CA LEU A 260 9.32 12.49 -12.45
C LEU A 260 8.08 11.97 -13.17
N TRP A 261 6.92 12.36 -12.64
CA TRP A 261 5.62 11.85 -13.04
C TRP A 261 4.69 13.01 -13.39
N SER A 262 3.74 12.75 -14.27
CA SER A 262 2.76 13.72 -14.76
C SER A 262 1.35 13.14 -14.60
N VAL A 263 0.36 13.98 -14.29
CA VAL A 263 -1.04 13.56 -14.25
C VAL A 263 -1.48 13.11 -15.64
N SER A 264 -2.00 11.89 -15.75
CA SER A 264 -2.42 11.32 -17.04
C SER A 264 -3.76 11.88 -17.52
N ASP A 265 -4.12 11.64 -18.78
CA ASP A 265 -5.45 12.03 -19.32
C ASP A 265 -5.81 11.16 -20.52
N VAL A 266 -6.97 10.50 -20.43
CA VAL A 266 -7.53 9.63 -21.48
C VAL A 266 -6.49 8.62 -22.00
N GLU A 267 -5.73 8.04 -21.07
CA GLU A 267 -4.55 7.26 -21.39
C GLU A 267 -4.89 6.02 -22.21
N GLY A 268 -4.13 5.78 -23.28
CA GLY A 268 -4.41 4.69 -24.22
C GLY A 268 -5.81 4.77 -24.86
N GLY A 269 -6.47 5.93 -24.83
CA GLY A 269 -7.82 6.15 -25.36
C GLY A 269 -8.96 5.59 -24.51
N VAL A 270 -8.65 5.00 -23.34
CA VAL A 270 -9.62 4.30 -22.47
C VAL A 270 -9.57 4.83 -21.04
N GLY A 271 -8.42 5.36 -20.61
CA GLY A 271 -8.24 5.94 -19.29
C GLY A 271 -9.18 7.12 -19.03
N LEU A 272 -9.28 7.52 -17.76
CA LEU A 272 -10.16 8.61 -17.36
C LEU A 272 -9.59 10.01 -17.72
N PRO A 273 -10.47 11.00 -17.92
CA PRO A 273 -10.09 12.36 -18.29
C PRO A 273 -9.63 13.19 -17.08
N PHE A 274 -8.60 12.75 -16.34
CA PHE A 274 -8.19 13.42 -15.10
C PHE A 274 -7.72 14.87 -15.30
N ARG A 275 -7.29 15.25 -16.51
CA ARG A 275 -6.93 16.64 -16.84
C ARG A 275 -8.06 17.37 -17.56
N SER A 276 -8.61 16.76 -18.61
CA SER A 276 -9.59 17.39 -19.48
C SER A 276 -10.98 17.55 -18.84
N ALA A 277 -11.27 16.84 -17.74
CA ALA A 277 -12.49 17.06 -16.96
C ALA A 277 -12.45 18.33 -16.09
N GLU A 278 -11.25 18.87 -15.82
CA GLU A 278 -11.04 20.02 -14.91
C GLU A 278 -11.73 19.85 -13.54
N ASP A 279 -11.76 18.61 -13.03
CA ASP A 279 -12.40 18.28 -11.75
C ASP A 279 -11.54 18.73 -10.56
N SER A 280 -12.14 19.45 -9.62
CA SER A 280 -11.42 20.03 -8.47
C SER A 280 -10.82 18.99 -7.52
N ARG A 281 -11.25 17.72 -7.59
CA ARG A 281 -10.70 16.62 -6.79
C ARG A 281 -9.30 16.19 -7.24
N VAL A 282 -8.93 16.50 -8.49
CA VAL A 282 -7.59 16.25 -9.05
C VAL A 282 -6.97 17.59 -9.44
N PRO A 283 -6.57 18.43 -8.46
CA PRO A 283 -5.98 19.72 -8.78
C PRO A 283 -4.56 19.53 -9.32
N PHE A 284 -4.24 20.23 -10.40
CA PHE A 284 -2.91 20.19 -11.03
C PHE A 284 -2.52 21.56 -11.60
N VAL A 285 -1.25 21.69 -11.96
CA VAL A 285 -0.70 22.81 -12.74
C VAL A 285 -0.15 22.26 -14.06
N ASP A 286 -0.59 22.82 -15.18
CA ASP A 286 0.07 22.63 -16.47
C ASP A 286 1.35 23.47 -16.48
N GLU A 287 2.51 22.83 -16.53
CA GLU A 287 3.81 23.51 -16.51
C GLU A 287 4.17 24.13 -17.86
N GLU A 288 3.32 23.96 -18.89
CA GLU A 288 3.54 24.40 -20.28
C GLU A 288 4.89 23.93 -20.86
N THR A 289 5.39 22.80 -20.34
CA THR A 289 6.67 22.19 -20.71
C THR A 289 6.58 20.66 -20.70
N SER A 290 7.63 20.00 -21.16
CA SER A 290 7.79 18.56 -21.02
C SER A 290 8.51 18.21 -19.71
N GLY A 291 8.26 17.00 -19.22
CA GLY A 291 9.02 16.41 -18.12
C GLY A 291 10.46 16.07 -18.52
N LEU A 292 11.14 15.30 -17.66
CA LEU A 292 12.58 15.01 -17.79
C LEU A 292 12.97 14.19 -19.03
N ASP A 293 12.01 13.54 -19.68
CA ASP A 293 12.22 12.87 -20.98
C ASP A 293 12.19 13.81 -22.21
N GLY A 294 11.80 15.08 -22.02
CA GLY A 294 11.75 16.10 -23.07
C GLY A 294 10.61 15.95 -24.09
N THR A 295 9.63 15.07 -23.84
CA THR A 295 8.51 14.80 -24.76
C THR A 295 7.15 14.70 -24.09
N THR A 296 7.07 14.14 -22.87
CA THR A 296 5.83 13.95 -22.12
C THR A 296 5.39 15.27 -21.50
N PRO A 297 4.19 15.80 -21.82
CA PRO A 297 3.68 17.02 -21.19
C PRO A 297 3.64 16.90 -19.66
N GLN A 298 4.11 17.93 -18.95
CA GLN A 298 4.20 17.91 -17.49
C GLN A 298 3.00 18.60 -16.85
N PHE A 299 2.23 17.83 -16.09
CA PHE A 299 1.11 18.29 -15.27
C PHE A 299 1.41 17.91 -13.81
N THR A 300 1.80 18.91 -13.02
CA THR A 300 2.18 18.74 -11.62
C THR A 300 0.93 18.63 -10.75
N LEU A 301 0.72 17.48 -10.11
CA LEU A 301 -0.35 17.29 -9.13
C LEU A 301 -0.14 18.24 -7.93
N THR A 302 -1.19 18.95 -7.51
CA THR A 302 -1.16 19.87 -6.36
C THR A 302 -2.05 19.43 -5.21
N LYS A 303 -2.59 18.20 -5.26
CA LYS A 303 -3.37 17.57 -4.18
C LYS A 303 -2.58 17.48 -2.87
N TYR A 304 -1.28 17.22 -2.96
CA TYR A 304 -0.32 17.28 -1.85
C TYR A 304 0.53 18.53 -2.06
N PRO A 305 0.24 19.67 -1.39
CA PRO A 305 0.85 20.96 -1.74
C PRO A 305 2.29 21.14 -1.23
N GLU A 306 2.74 20.30 -0.30
CA GLU A 306 4.07 20.38 0.32
C GLU A 306 4.62 18.99 0.64
N ALA A 307 5.95 18.91 0.84
CA ALA A 307 6.64 17.65 1.10
C ALA A 307 6.26 17.00 2.43
N SER A 308 5.69 17.75 3.37
CA SER A 308 5.18 17.27 4.65
C SER A 308 3.69 16.94 4.64
N ALA A 309 3.00 17.09 3.50
CA ALA A 309 1.57 16.80 3.41
C ALA A 309 1.29 15.31 3.70
N SER A 310 0.37 15.05 4.63
CA SER A 310 -0.07 13.70 5.00
C SER A 310 -0.77 12.98 3.84
N VAL A 311 -0.66 11.65 3.80
CA VAL A 311 -1.29 10.81 2.77
C VAL A 311 -2.35 9.91 3.39
N VAL A 312 -3.50 9.79 2.72
CA VAL A 312 -4.66 9.06 3.24
C VAL A 312 -4.48 7.56 3.02
N VAL A 313 -4.61 6.78 4.10
CA VAL A 313 -4.66 5.31 4.05
C VAL A 313 -6.09 4.83 3.89
N ALA A 314 -7.00 5.41 4.70
CA ALA A 314 -8.41 5.07 4.80
C ALA A 314 -9.21 6.29 5.25
N ASP A 315 -10.41 6.48 4.69
CA ASP A 315 -11.28 7.59 5.05
C ASP A 315 -12.78 7.26 4.94
N GLY A 316 -13.60 8.19 5.41
CA GLY A 316 -15.05 8.10 5.34
C GLY A 316 -15.61 8.22 3.92
N ILE A 317 -14.87 8.82 2.98
CA ILE A 317 -15.27 8.89 1.58
C ILE A 317 -15.22 7.49 0.97
N GLU A 318 -14.16 6.74 1.22
CA GLU A 318 -14.04 5.33 0.83
C GLU A 318 -15.18 4.49 1.41
N ALA A 319 -15.51 4.68 2.69
CA ALA A 319 -16.66 4.02 3.34
C ALA A 319 -17.98 4.27 2.59
N ARG A 320 -18.28 5.51 2.24
CA ARG A 320 -19.48 5.85 1.46
C ARG A 320 -19.43 5.28 0.05
N LEU A 321 -18.26 5.26 -0.60
CA LEU A 321 -18.10 4.65 -1.92
C LEU A 321 -18.24 3.11 -1.89
N ILE A 322 -17.87 2.45 -0.78
CA ILE A 322 -18.13 1.02 -0.55
C ILE A 322 -19.65 0.76 -0.43
N GLU A 323 -20.37 1.60 0.30
CA GLU A 323 -21.84 1.51 0.40
C GLU A 323 -22.52 1.76 -0.95
N ALA A 324 -22.06 2.76 -1.71
CA ALA A 324 -22.56 3.03 -3.05
C ALA A 324 -22.34 1.83 -4.00
N GLU A 325 -21.18 1.16 -3.91
CA GLU A 325 -20.92 -0.05 -4.71
C GLU A 325 -21.82 -1.23 -4.29
N ALA A 326 -22.14 -1.36 -3.01
CA ALA A 326 -23.09 -2.37 -2.55
C ALA A 326 -24.51 -2.10 -3.04
N LEU A 327 -24.93 -0.83 -3.10
CA LEU A 327 -26.22 -0.43 -3.68
C LEU A 327 -26.25 -0.69 -5.19
N LEU A 328 -25.16 -0.39 -5.92
CA LEU A 328 -25.01 -0.74 -7.31
C LEU A 328 -25.21 -2.25 -7.54
N GLN A 329 -24.62 -3.09 -6.69
CA GLN A 329 -24.76 -4.56 -6.78
C GLN A 329 -26.14 -5.08 -6.36
N ALA A 330 -26.89 -4.30 -5.59
CA ALA A 330 -28.30 -4.53 -5.24
C ALA A 330 -29.30 -3.94 -6.26
N PRO A 331 -28.87 -3.80 -7.53
CA PRO A 331 -29.37 -2.86 -8.56
C PRO A 331 -30.17 -1.62 -8.09
N ASP A 332 -29.75 -0.96 -7.01
CA ASP A 332 -30.38 0.27 -6.50
C ASP A 332 -29.64 1.52 -6.99
N LEU A 333 -29.88 1.88 -8.26
CA LEU A 333 -29.22 3.04 -8.90
C LEU A 333 -29.61 4.37 -8.24
N GLY A 334 -30.85 4.50 -7.76
CA GLY A 334 -31.31 5.68 -7.05
C GLY A 334 -30.60 5.84 -5.69
N GLY A 335 -30.48 4.76 -4.93
CA GLY A 335 -29.74 4.73 -3.67
C GLY A 335 -28.25 5.02 -3.89
N MET A 336 -27.61 4.36 -4.86
CA MET A 336 -26.21 4.63 -5.21
C MET A 336 -26.00 6.11 -5.58
N THR A 337 -26.85 6.66 -6.45
CA THR A 337 -26.73 8.05 -6.91
C THR A 337 -26.96 9.04 -5.76
N ALA A 338 -27.83 8.73 -4.81
CA ALA A 338 -28.01 9.54 -3.60
C ALA A 338 -26.72 9.61 -2.77
N VAL A 339 -26.06 8.48 -2.51
CA VAL A 339 -24.77 8.46 -1.79
C VAL A 339 -23.69 9.26 -2.53
N LEU A 340 -23.61 9.13 -3.85
CA LEU A 340 -22.68 9.90 -4.67
C LEU A 340 -22.98 11.41 -4.61
N ASN A 341 -24.25 11.80 -4.68
CA ASN A 341 -24.64 13.20 -4.60
C ASN A 341 -24.43 13.81 -3.21
N ASP A 342 -24.56 13.03 -2.13
CA ASP A 342 -24.22 13.48 -0.77
C ASP A 342 -22.70 13.76 -0.66
N LEU A 343 -21.85 12.91 -1.24
CA LEU A 343 -20.40 13.17 -1.31
C LEU A 343 -20.08 14.39 -2.17
N ARG A 344 -20.72 14.52 -3.33
CA ARG A 344 -20.53 15.64 -4.25
C ARG A 344 -20.94 16.97 -3.61
N ASP A 345 -22.07 17.02 -2.91
CA ASP A 345 -22.51 18.21 -2.16
C ASP A 345 -21.49 18.60 -1.07
N ALA A 346 -21.00 17.62 -0.29
CA ALA A 346 -19.95 17.86 0.70
C ALA A 346 -18.64 18.39 0.09
N GLY A 347 -18.32 17.99 -1.15
CA GLY A 347 -17.19 18.48 -1.94
C GLY A 347 -17.45 19.77 -2.72
N GLY A 348 -18.66 20.34 -2.68
CA GLY A 348 -19.04 21.51 -3.46
C GLY A 348 -19.13 21.25 -4.98
N LEU A 349 -19.40 20.01 -5.38
CA LEU A 349 -19.57 19.58 -6.77
C LEU A 349 -21.07 19.54 -7.14
N ASP A 350 -21.38 19.86 -8.39
CA ASP A 350 -22.75 19.75 -8.91
C ASP A 350 -23.26 18.30 -8.85
N PRO A 351 -24.55 18.05 -8.58
CA PRO A 351 -25.08 16.70 -8.54
C PRO A 351 -25.04 16.03 -9.92
N VAL A 352 -24.95 14.70 -9.93
CA VAL A 352 -25.09 13.84 -11.11
C VAL A 352 -26.50 13.26 -11.20
N ASP A 353 -26.93 12.99 -12.43
CA ASP A 353 -28.20 12.33 -12.71
C ASP A 353 -28.12 10.82 -12.41
N GLU A 354 -29.26 10.23 -12.05
CA GLU A 354 -29.37 8.78 -11.91
C GLU A 354 -29.12 8.10 -13.27
N PRO A 355 -28.22 7.11 -13.35
CA PRO A 355 -27.92 6.41 -14.60
C PRO A 355 -29.12 5.60 -15.08
N GLY A 356 -29.33 5.57 -16.41
CA GLY A 356 -30.49 4.88 -17.01
C GLY A 356 -30.36 3.35 -17.04
N THR A 357 -29.14 2.83 -16.88
CA THR A 357 -28.83 1.40 -16.93
C THR A 357 -27.79 1.01 -15.89
N GLN A 358 -27.74 -0.29 -15.56
CA GLN A 358 -26.71 -0.85 -14.68
C GLN A 358 -25.29 -0.59 -15.20
N ALA A 359 -25.07 -0.66 -16.52
CA ALA A 359 -23.75 -0.45 -17.12
C ALA A 359 -23.28 1.00 -16.93
N GLU A 360 -24.17 1.97 -17.16
CA GLU A 360 -23.91 3.39 -16.89
C GLU A 360 -23.69 3.65 -15.39
N GLY A 361 -24.37 2.92 -14.50
CA GLY A 361 -24.12 3.00 -13.06
C GLY A 361 -22.75 2.50 -12.64
N VAL A 362 -22.25 1.42 -13.28
CA VAL A 362 -20.86 0.97 -13.09
C VAL A 362 -19.89 2.05 -13.56
N ASP A 363 -20.10 2.61 -14.74
CA ASP A 363 -19.20 3.63 -15.30
C ASP A 363 -19.19 4.90 -14.42
N LEU A 364 -20.36 5.36 -13.96
CA LEU A 364 -20.50 6.50 -13.05
C LEU A 364 -19.79 6.26 -11.72
N LEU A 365 -20.08 5.13 -11.06
CA LEU A 365 -19.47 4.83 -9.75
C LEU A 365 -17.95 4.73 -9.85
N PHE A 366 -17.41 4.00 -10.83
CA PHE A 366 -15.97 3.82 -10.95
C PHE A 366 -15.25 5.07 -11.43
N SER A 367 -15.93 5.97 -12.14
CA SER A 367 -15.43 7.33 -12.40
C SER A 367 -15.36 8.13 -11.10
N GLU A 368 -16.47 8.21 -10.35
CA GLU A 368 -16.51 8.91 -9.05
C GLU A 368 -15.46 8.39 -8.08
N ARG A 369 -15.30 7.07 -7.95
CA ARG A 369 -14.26 6.46 -7.13
C ARG A 369 -12.87 6.88 -7.56
N ALA A 370 -12.58 6.91 -8.87
CA ALA A 370 -11.26 7.29 -9.37
C ALA A 370 -10.92 8.76 -9.08
N PHE A 371 -11.89 9.67 -9.18
CA PHE A 371 -11.65 11.08 -8.85
C PHE A 371 -11.51 11.32 -7.35
N TRP A 372 -12.38 10.72 -6.52
CA TRP A 372 -12.27 10.84 -5.06
C TRP A 372 -10.97 10.24 -4.51
N MET A 373 -10.59 9.07 -5.03
CA MET A 373 -9.44 8.28 -4.55
C MET A 373 -8.18 8.49 -5.41
N PHE A 374 -8.10 9.58 -6.18
CA PHE A 374 -6.94 9.85 -7.02
C PHE A 374 -5.65 9.92 -6.19
N ALA A 375 -4.59 9.21 -6.60
CA ALA A 375 -3.31 9.17 -5.91
C ALA A 375 -3.39 8.70 -4.44
N THR A 376 -4.28 7.74 -4.15
CA THR A 376 -4.35 7.06 -2.84
C THR A 376 -4.20 5.54 -2.95
N GLY A 377 -3.75 5.02 -4.09
CA GLY A 377 -3.42 3.61 -4.28
C GLY A 377 -4.62 2.69 -4.46
N HIS A 378 -5.73 3.19 -4.98
CA HIS A 378 -6.97 2.42 -5.19
C HIS A 378 -7.21 2.02 -6.65
N ARG A 379 -6.75 2.83 -7.60
CA ARG A 379 -7.20 2.77 -8.99
C ARG A 379 -6.91 1.41 -9.65
N LEU A 380 -5.73 0.83 -9.45
CA LEU A 380 -5.38 -0.48 -10.00
C LEU A 380 -6.31 -1.59 -9.48
N GLY A 381 -6.60 -1.60 -8.17
CA GLY A 381 -7.52 -2.55 -7.56
C GLY A 381 -8.95 -2.42 -8.13
N ASP A 382 -9.42 -1.19 -8.28
CA ASP A 382 -10.72 -0.86 -8.89
C ASP A 382 -10.82 -1.33 -10.36
N MET A 383 -9.78 -1.07 -11.16
CA MET A 383 -9.71 -1.53 -12.55
C MET A 383 -9.71 -3.05 -12.66
N ARG A 384 -8.99 -3.76 -11.79
CA ARG A 384 -9.06 -5.22 -11.76
C ARG A 384 -10.43 -5.72 -11.30
N ARG A 385 -11.08 -5.01 -10.37
CA ARG A 385 -12.44 -5.35 -9.91
C ARG A 385 -13.49 -5.18 -11.02
N LEU A 386 -13.37 -4.16 -11.88
CA LEU A 386 -14.18 -4.01 -13.10
C LEU A 386 -14.14 -5.24 -14.00
N ILE A 387 -12.98 -5.90 -14.11
CA ILE A 387 -12.83 -7.14 -14.86
C ILE A 387 -13.45 -8.32 -14.09
N ARG A 388 -13.02 -8.55 -12.84
CA ARG A 388 -13.41 -9.73 -12.05
C ARG A 388 -14.90 -9.81 -11.73
N GLN A 389 -15.51 -8.67 -11.39
CA GLN A 389 -16.86 -8.63 -10.80
C GLN A 389 -17.91 -8.00 -11.73
N TYR A 390 -17.48 -7.20 -12.72
CA TYR A 390 -18.38 -6.54 -13.68
C TYR A 390 -18.20 -7.01 -15.13
N GLY A 391 -17.32 -8.00 -15.35
CA GLY A 391 -17.16 -8.68 -16.64
C GLY A 391 -16.64 -7.78 -17.76
N ARG A 392 -15.98 -6.67 -17.43
CA ARG A 392 -15.30 -5.82 -18.42
C ARG A 392 -14.09 -6.55 -19.00
N THR A 393 -13.74 -6.23 -20.23
CA THR A 393 -12.51 -6.73 -20.86
C THR A 393 -11.33 -5.83 -20.52
N SER A 394 -10.09 -6.35 -20.52
CA SER A 394 -8.88 -5.57 -20.23
C SER A 394 -8.78 -4.30 -21.07
N ASP A 395 -9.08 -4.41 -22.35
CA ASP A 395 -8.90 -3.33 -23.33
C ASP A 395 -9.98 -2.24 -23.22
N THR A 396 -11.01 -2.45 -22.40
CA THR A 396 -12.03 -1.45 -22.07
C THR A 396 -11.83 -0.82 -20.70
N VAL A 397 -10.82 -1.25 -19.95
CA VAL A 397 -10.55 -0.79 -18.59
C VAL A 397 -9.18 -0.16 -18.48
N PHE A 398 -8.16 -0.78 -19.06
CA PHE A 398 -6.79 -0.31 -18.96
C PHE A 398 -6.28 0.35 -20.26
N PRO A 399 -5.29 1.26 -20.17
CA PRO A 399 -4.66 1.87 -21.34
C PRO A 399 -4.19 0.84 -22.37
N SER A 400 -4.57 1.02 -23.63
CA SER A 400 -4.24 0.09 -24.71
C SER A 400 -3.79 0.82 -25.97
N GLY A 401 -3.37 0.08 -26.99
CA GLY A 401 -2.91 0.66 -28.26
C GLY A 401 -1.49 1.23 -28.18
N THR A 402 -1.25 2.38 -28.81
CA THR A 402 0.08 2.99 -28.93
C THR A 402 0.51 3.62 -27.62
N TYR A 403 1.69 3.25 -27.14
CA TYR A 403 2.28 3.87 -25.95
C TYR A 403 2.93 5.21 -26.31
N ILE A 404 2.81 6.22 -25.44
CA ILE A 404 3.21 7.61 -25.72
C ILE A 404 4.69 7.76 -26.10
N LYS A 405 5.57 6.91 -25.54
CA LYS A 405 7.01 6.90 -25.82
C LYS A 405 7.42 5.93 -26.94
N GLY A 406 6.45 5.42 -27.70
CA GLY A 406 6.65 4.49 -28.80
C GLY A 406 6.41 3.02 -28.43
N GLY A 407 6.10 2.21 -29.44
CA GLY A 407 5.65 0.83 -29.24
C GLY A 407 4.16 0.77 -28.90
N SER A 408 3.75 -0.26 -28.15
CA SER A 408 2.38 -0.48 -27.73
C SER A 408 2.33 -0.79 -26.24
N TYR A 409 1.23 -0.44 -25.58
CA TYR A 409 0.92 -0.99 -24.26
C TYR A 409 0.97 -2.52 -24.28
N GLY A 410 1.37 -3.09 -23.15
CA GLY A 410 1.29 -4.51 -22.87
C GLY A 410 -0.10 -4.93 -22.39
N GLY A 411 -0.18 -6.17 -21.92
CA GLY A 411 -1.43 -6.79 -21.49
C GLY A 411 -1.54 -6.99 -19.97
N ASP A 412 -0.54 -6.54 -19.22
CA ASP A 412 -0.52 -6.80 -17.77
C ASP A 412 -1.64 -6.03 -17.08
N VAL A 413 -2.37 -6.71 -16.20
CA VAL A 413 -3.42 -6.11 -15.34
C VAL A 413 -3.04 -6.19 -13.86
N ASN A 414 -1.83 -6.66 -13.57
CA ASN A 414 -1.23 -6.76 -12.25
C ASN A 414 0.30 -6.83 -12.38
N LEU A 415 0.98 -6.55 -11.28
CA LEU A 415 2.41 -6.64 -11.15
C LEU A 415 2.85 -8.11 -10.93
N PRO A 416 3.91 -8.60 -11.58
CA PRO A 416 4.38 -9.97 -11.39
C PRO A 416 5.04 -10.14 -10.01
N ILE A 417 5.24 -11.39 -9.59
CA ILE A 417 6.09 -11.68 -8.43
C ILE A 417 7.55 -11.53 -8.86
N PRO A 418 8.39 -10.77 -8.12
CA PRO A 418 9.80 -10.63 -8.46
C PRO A 418 10.55 -11.95 -8.52
N GLN A 419 11.56 -12.03 -9.40
CA GLN A 419 12.38 -13.22 -9.60
C GLN A 419 13.06 -13.70 -8.31
N GLU A 420 13.40 -12.79 -7.41
CA GLU A 420 14.07 -13.04 -6.14
C GLU A 420 13.25 -13.94 -5.20
N GLU A 421 11.92 -13.98 -5.35
CA GLU A 421 11.06 -14.91 -4.59
C GLU A 421 11.30 -16.37 -4.99
N GLY A 422 12.01 -16.64 -6.09
CA GLY A 422 12.52 -17.98 -6.42
C GLY A 422 13.47 -18.56 -5.36
N ASN A 423 13.95 -17.76 -4.39
CA ASN A 423 14.68 -18.25 -3.22
C ASN A 423 13.80 -19.02 -2.22
N ASN A 424 12.48 -18.81 -2.26
CA ASN A 424 11.53 -19.61 -1.49
C ASN A 424 11.29 -20.96 -2.23
N PRO A 425 11.58 -22.12 -1.61
CA PRO A 425 11.40 -23.43 -2.25
C PRO A 425 9.94 -23.77 -2.59
N ASN A 426 8.97 -23.05 -2.02
CA ASN A 426 7.55 -23.18 -2.35
C ASN A 426 7.09 -22.24 -3.47
N ALA A 427 7.92 -21.27 -3.89
CA ALA A 427 7.55 -20.30 -4.92
C ALA A 427 7.46 -20.96 -6.29
N VAL A 428 6.38 -20.64 -7.00
CA VAL A 428 6.09 -21.14 -8.36
C VAL A 428 5.87 -20.00 -9.36
N GLY A 429 6.19 -18.77 -8.96
CA GLY A 429 5.79 -17.55 -9.67
C GLY A 429 4.29 -17.29 -9.56
N CYS A 430 3.75 -16.52 -10.50
CA CYS A 430 2.33 -16.22 -10.54
C CYS A 430 1.51 -17.50 -10.79
N LEU A 431 0.55 -17.79 -9.90
CA LEU A 431 -0.48 -18.82 -10.10
C LEU A 431 -1.47 -18.41 -11.20
N ASP A 432 -1.78 -17.12 -11.29
CA ASP A 432 -2.63 -16.53 -12.33
C ASP A 432 -2.24 -15.05 -12.56
N ARG A 433 -2.22 -14.63 -13.83
CA ARG A 433 -1.98 -13.26 -14.28
C ARG A 433 -3.25 -12.54 -14.73
N ASN A 434 -4.42 -13.19 -14.70
CA ASN A 434 -5.70 -12.52 -14.90
C ASN A 434 -5.99 -11.52 -13.77
N ALA A 435 -6.94 -10.62 -14.03
CA ALA A 435 -7.35 -9.57 -13.10
C ALA A 435 -7.81 -10.15 -11.76
#